data_AF-A0A1Q7MZ13-F1
#
_entry.id   AF-A0A1Q7MZ13-F1
#
_cell.length_a   1.000
_cell.length_b   1.000
_cell.length_c   1.000
_cell.angle_alpha   90.00
_cell.angle_beta   90.00
_cell.angle_gamma   90.00
#
_symmetry.space_group_name_H-M   'P 1'
#
loop_
_entity.id
_entity.type
_entity.pdbx_description
1 polymer ?
#
loop_
_entity_poly.entity_id
_entity_poly.type
_entity_poly.pdbx_seq_one_letter_code
_entity_poly.pdbx_strand_id
1 'polypeptide(L)'
;MKYAATNSIGNTANMEMVSKGDNSLSITHADGGDVIVGHTGNTAWQRAANGAVREAREDEFDTLRLQDPLYLARNLKSISNLETRRVRLDNQEVYQLRGTAFGRVPVRLFFHPKSGNLLRVVFLLPNVIGQNVVRIDYSDFRNVQGTPFPFSWIIARPLGYQTVKVDSVQQNVAVEDTRFAKPTSRSN
;
A
#
# COMPACT_ATOMS: atom_id res chain seq x y z
N MET A 1 3.40 12.04 -2.08
CA MET A 1 2.01 11.94 -2.55
C MET A 1 1.09 12.48 -1.46
N LYS A 2 0.10 13.30 -1.83
CA LYS A 2 -0.99 13.70 -0.94
C LYS A 2 -2.29 13.07 -1.42
N TYR A 3 -3.11 12.58 -0.50
CA TYR A 3 -4.32 11.85 -0.81
C TYR A 3 -5.32 11.89 0.34
N ALA A 4 -6.59 11.63 0.04
CA ALA A 4 -7.63 11.40 1.02
C ALA A 4 -8.02 9.92 1.06
N ALA A 5 -8.35 9.43 2.25
CA ALA A 5 -8.87 8.09 2.49
C ALA A 5 -10.23 8.16 3.18
N THR A 6 -11.26 7.61 2.55
CA THR A 6 -12.63 7.55 3.09
C THR A 6 -13.01 6.11 3.44
N ASN A 7 -13.44 5.87 4.67
CA ASN A 7 -13.87 4.54 5.11
C ASN A 7 -15.33 4.24 4.73
N SER A 8 -15.81 3.02 5.01
CA SER A 8 -17.14 2.56 4.61
C SER A 8 -18.31 3.29 5.29
N ILE A 9 -18.08 4.09 6.33
CA ILE A 9 -19.10 4.91 6.99
C ILE A 9 -19.00 6.40 6.64
N GLY A 10 -18.13 6.76 5.69
CA GLY A 10 -18.01 8.12 5.15
C GLY A 10 -16.99 9.01 5.84
N ASN A 11 -16.33 8.54 6.91
CA ASN A 11 -15.27 9.32 7.55
C ASN A 11 -14.06 9.42 6.62
N THR A 12 -13.56 10.64 6.44
CA THR A 12 -12.44 10.93 5.54
C THR A 12 -11.25 11.46 6.34
N ALA A 13 -10.06 10.95 6.04
CA ALA A 13 -8.80 11.43 6.58
C ALA A 13 -7.88 11.91 5.45
N ASN A 14 -7.22 13.04 5.67
CA ASN A 14 -6.17 13.52 4.78
C ASN A 14 -4.85 12.85 5.13
N MET A 15 -4.11 12.44 4.11
CA MET A 15 -2.91 11.64 4.26
C MET A 15 -1.79 12.10 3.34
N GLU A 16 -0.56 11.86 3.80
CA GLU A 16 0.65 12.02 2.99
C GLU A 16 1.43 10.71 2.97
N MET A 17 2.02 10.39 1.81
CA MET A 17 2.96 9.29 1.68
C MET A 17 4.26 9.81 1.06
N VAL A 18 5.37 9.48 1.68
CA VAL A 18 6.73 9.77 1.20
C VAL A 18 7.45 8.43 1.04
N SER A 19 8.16 8.25 -0.07
CA SER A 19 8.89 7.02 -0.36
C SER A 19 10.25 7.34 -0.96
N LYS A 20 11.29 6.59 -0.59
CA LYS A 20 12.63 6.64 -1.18
C LYS A 20 13.22 5.24 -1.16
N GLY A 21 13.50 4.68 -2.34
CA GLY A 21 13.84 3.26 -2.44
C GLY A 21 12.74 2.42 -1.78
N ASP A 22 13.15 1.42 -0.99
CA ASP A 22 12.25 0.54 -0.25
C ASP A 22 11.84 1.07 1.12
N ASN A 23 12.08 2.36 1.39
CA ASN A 23 11.63 3.03 2.61
C ASN A 23 10.40 3.87 2.30
N SER A 24 9.43 3.87 3.21
CA SER A 24 8.28 4.77 3.10
C SER A 24 7.79 5.25 4.46
N LEU A 25 7.04 6.34 4.41
CA LEU A 25 6.37 6.97 5.54
C LEU A 25 4.97 7.37 5.08
N SER A 26 3.94 6.92 5.79
CA SER A 26 2.56 7.39 5.64
C SER A 26 2.14 8.16 6.88
N ILE A 27 1.55 9.33 6.67
CA ILE A 27 1.07 10.24 7.71
C ILE A 27 -0.43 10.37 7.54
N THR A 28 -1.18 10.15 8.61
CA THR A 28 -2.62 10.44 8.69
C THR A 28 -2.82 11.65 9.56
N HIS A 29 -3.36 12.73 8.99
CA HIS A 29 -3.62 13.97 9.71
C HIS A 29 -4.93 13.87 10.49
N ALA A 30 -4.88 14.22 11.78
CA ALA A 30 -6.03 14.24 12.67
C ALA A 30 -5.89 15.40 13.67
N ASP A 31 -7.01 15.91 14.18
CA ASP A 31 -7.05 17.06 15.09
C ASP A 31 -6.24 16.84 16.39
N GLY A 32 -6.20 15.59 16.86
CA GLY A 32 -5.43 15.17 18.05
C GLY A 32 -3.96 14.86 17.81
N GLY A 33 -3.45 15.13 16.60
CA GLY A 33 -2.08 14.86 16.18
C GLY A 33 -1.97 13.73 15.15
N ASP A 34 -0.89 13.78 14.38
CA ASP A 34 -0.66 12.82 13.30
C ASP A 34 -0.43 11.39 13.80
N VAL A 35 -1.04 10.43 13.10
CA VAL A 35 -0.67 9.02 13.16
C VAL A 35 0.31 8.74 12.04
N ILE A 36 1.46 8.15 12.36
CA ILE A 36 2.52 7.90 11.40
C ILE A 36 2.85 6.42 11.37
N VAL A 37 2.97 5.88 10.15
CA VAL A 37 3.46 4.53 9.92
C VAL A 37 4.66 4.62 8.99
N GLY A 38 5.79 4.09 9.40
CA GLY A 38 7.03 4.14 8.62
C GLY A 38 7.67 2.78 8.51
N HIS A 39 8.48 2.60 7.47
CA HIS A 39 9.39 1.46 7.36
C HIS A 39 10.72 1.87 6.77
N THR A 40 11.78 1.26 7.30
CA THR A 40 13.15 1.44 6.83
C THR A 40 13.82 0.07 6.79
N GLY A 41 14.38 -0.30 5.63
CA GLY A 41 14.99 -1.61 5.46
C GLY A 41 13.99 -2.73 5.74
N ASN A 42 14.31 -3.60 6.70
CA ASN A 42 13.48 -4.76 7.05
C ASN A 42 12.65 -4.57 8.33
N THR A 43 12.50 -3.34 8.81
CA THR A 43 11.68 -3.02 9.99
C THR A 43 10.63 -1.97 9.66
N ALA A 44 9.52 -2.01 10.41
CA ALA A 44 8.44 -1.05 10.32
C ALA A 44 7.97 -0.66 11.71
N TRP A 45 7.48 0.56 11.85
CA TRP A 45 7.10 1.16 13.12
C TRP A 45 5.84 2.00 12.96
N GLN A 46 5.18 2.25 14.08
CA GLN A 46 4.00 3.10 14.16
C GLN A 46 4.16 4.10 15.30
N ARG A 47 3.75 5.34 15.05
CA ARG A 47 3.58 6.39 16.06
C ARG A 47 2.10 6.78 16.12
N ALA A 48 1.48 6.59 17.28
CA ALA A 48 0.11 7.03 17.54
C ALA A 48 0.03 8.56 17.69
N ALA A 49 -1.19 9.11 17.63
CA ALA A 49 -1.45 10.55 17.77
C ALA A 49 -0.93 11.12 19.10
N ASN A 50 -1.02 10.33 20.19
CA ASN A 50 -0.48 10.69 21.50
C ASN A 50 1.06 10.60 21.62
N GLY A 51 1.76 10.27 20.53
CA GLY A 51 3.22 10.16 20.50
C GLY A 51 3.78 8.80 20.89
N ALA A 52 2.96 7.84 21.33
CA ALA A 52 3.43 6.49 21.63
C ALA A 52 3.98 5.80 20.37
N VAL A 53 5.14 5.14 20.48
CA VAL A 53 5.83 4.47 19.37
C VAL A 53 5.91 2.97 19.64
N ARG A 54 5.62 2.15 18.63
CA ARG A 54 5.83 0.69 18.67
C ARG A 54 6.40 0.17 17.36
N GLU A 55 7.02 -1.00 17.41
CA GLU A 55 7.30 -1.80 16.20
C GLU A 55 6.00 -2.32 15.60
N ALA A 56 5.96 -2.39 14.28
CA ALA A 56 4.91 -3.08 13.55
C ALA A 56 5.16 -4.60 13.64
N ARG A 57 4.08 -5.37 13.69
CA ARG A 57 4.13 -6.83 13.58
C ARG A 57 4.47 -7.23 12.14
N GLU A 58 4.93 -8.47 11.94
CA GLU A 58 5.33 -8.95 10.61
C GLU A 58 4.20 -8.88 9.57
N ASP A 59 2.98 -9.27 9.98
CA ASP A 59 1.78 -9.18 9.15
C ASP A 59 1.38 -7.73 8.85
N GLU A 60 1.58 -6.81 9.78
CA GLU A 60 1.38 -5.38 9.57
C GLU A 60 2.39 -4.84 8.55
N PHE A 61 3.66 -5.25 8.64
CA PHE A 61 4.68 -4.84 7.69
C PHE A 61 4.44 -5.40 6.28
N ASP A 62 4.00 -6.66 6.17
CA ASP A 62 3.59 -7.26 4.90
C ASP A 62 2.42 -6.49 4.27
N THR A 63 1.43 -6.15 5.10
CA THR A 63 0.27 -5.35 4.67
C THR A 63 0.71 -4.00 4.12
N LEU A 64 1.58 -3.28 4.83
CA LEU A 64 2.06 -1.96 4.43
C LEU A 64 2.73 -2.00 3.06
N ARG A 65 3.63 -2.96 2.87
CA ARG A 65 4.36 -3.14 1.61
C ARG A 65 3.46 -3.55 0.44
N LEU A 66 2.46 -4.40 0.68
CA LEU A 66 1.51 -4.83 -0.37
C LEU A 66 0.41 -3.80 -0.67
N GLN A 67 0.17 -2.83 0.21
CA GLN A 67 -0.77 -1.73 -0.05
C GLN A 67 -0.10 -0.51 -0.70
N ASP A 68 1.23 -0.38 -0.60
CA ASP A 68 1.99 0.65 -1.30
C ASP A 68 2.17 0.28 -2.79
N PRO A 69 1.53 1.01 -3.74
CA PRO A 69 1.65 0.72 -5.16
C PRO A 69 3.07 0.91 -5.70
N LEU A 70 3.88 1.80 -5.11
CA LEU A 70 5.27 2.04 -5.52
C LEU A 70 6.19 0.91 -5.04
N TYR A 71 6.02 0.46 -3.79
CA TYR A 71 6.75 -0.68 -3.28
C TYR A 71 6.48 -1.92 -4.13
N LEU A 72 5.20 -2.22 -4.40
CA LEU A 72 4.80 -3.35 -5.25
C LEU A 72 5.43 -3.26 -6.63
N ALA A 73 5.30 -2.12 -7.32
CA ALA A 73 5.85 -1.94 -8.66
C ALA A 73 7.36 -2.19 -8.74
N ARG A 74 8.12 -1.74 -7.73
CA ARG A 74 9.58 -1.95 -7.66
C ARG A 74 9.96 -3.40 -7.31
N ASN A 75 9.13 -4.09 -6.54
CA ASN A 75 9.45 -5.40 -5.97
C ASN A 75 8.72 -6.57 -6.68
N LEU A 76 8.07 -6.35 -7.83
CA LEU A 76 7.37 -7.41 -8.58
C LEU A 76 8.24 -8.66 -8.85
N LYS A 77 9.54 -8.48 -9.11
CA LYS A 77 10.46 -9.59 -9.39
C LYS A 77 10.78 -10.47 -8.18
N SER A 78 10.45 -10.01 -6.96
CA SER A 78 10.63 -10.78 -5.72
C SER A 78 9.49 -11.76 -5.44
N ILE A 79 8.38 -11.66 -6.18
CA ILE A 79 7.27 -12.61 -6.06
C ILE A 79 7.72 -13.96 -6.61
N SER A 80 7.68 -15.00 -5.78
CA SER A 80 8.12 -16.35 -6.12
C SER A 80 6.93 -17.27 -6.43
N ASN A 81 7.22 -18.50 -6.87
CA ASN A 81 6.22 -19.54 -7.20
C ASN A 81 5.16 -19.04 -8.20
N LEU A 82 5.66 -18.41 -9.28
CA LEU A 82 4.82 -17.69 -10.23
C LEU A 82 4.06 -18.62 -11.17
N GLU A 83 2.76 -18.42 -11.24
CA GLU A 83 1.89 -18.96 -12.28
C GLU A 83 1.19 -17.81 -13.00
N THR A 84 1.10 -17.91 -14.33
CA THR A 84 0.43 -16.90 -15.15
C THR A 84 -0.74 -17.51 -15.91
N ARG A 85 -1.82 -16.74 -16.05
CA ARG A 85 -3.00 -17.14 -16.82
C ARG A 85 -3.80 -15.93 -17.28
N ARG A 86 -4.55 -16.08 -18.36
CA ARG A 86 -5.56 -15.11 -18.77
C ARG A 86 -6.86 -15.38 -18.03
N VAL A 87 -7.48 -14.33 -17.50
CA VAL A 87 -8.77 -14.40 -16.81
C VAL A 87 -9.61 -13.20 -17.19
N ARG A 88 -10.91 -13.27 -16.93
CA ARG A 88 -11.79 -12.12 -17.05
C ARG A 88 -11.86 -11.38 -15.70
N LEU A 89 -11.63 -10.08 -15.73
CA LEU A 89 -11.84 -9.15 -14.63
C LEU A 89 -12.94 -8.20 -15.08
N ASP A 90 -14.11 -8.30 -14.44
CA ASP A 90 -15.33 -7.62 -14.86
C ASP A 90 -15.66 -7.90 -16.34
N ASN A 91 -15.60 -6.89 -17.21
CA ASN A 91 -15.89 -7.01 -18.64
C ASN A 91 -14.64 -7.05 -19.55
N GLN A 92 -13.44 -7.21 -18.99
CA GLN A 92 -12.18 -7.23 -19.75
C GLN A 92 -11.31 -8.46 -19.46
N GLU A 93 -10.60 -8.95 -20.47
CA GLU A 93 -9.53 -9.95 -20.29
C GLU A 93 -8.29 -9.29 -19.68
N VAL A 94 -7.68 -9.95 -18.70
CA VAL A 94 -6.46 -9.49 -18.01
C VAL A 94 -5.48 -10.65 -17.81
N TYR A 95 -4.19 -10.31 -17.64
CA TYR A 95 -3.19 -11.27 -17.18
C TYR A 95 -3.23 -11.35 -15.67
N GLN A 96 -3.51 -12.54 -15.13
CA GLN A 96 -3.34 -12.82 -13.72
C GLN A 96 -2.00 -13.50 -13.48
N LEU A 97 -1.23 -12.94 -12.55
CA LEU A 97 -0.08 -13.57 -11.93
C LEU A 97 -0.47 -14.03 -10.53
N ARG A 98 -0.24 -15.29 -10.22
CA ARG A 98 -0.36 -15.86 -8.87
C ARG A 98 1.03 -16.19 -8.36
N GLY A 99 1.28 -15.97 -7.08
CA GLY A 99 2.57 -16.29 -6.49
C GLY A 99 2.61 -16.04 -4.99
N THR A 100 3.82 -15.96 -4.47
CA THR A 100 4.10 -15.79 -3.03
C THR A 100 4.98 -14.55 -2.83
N ALA A 101 4.47 -13.55 -2.12
CA ALA A 101 5.25 -12.41 -1.64
C ALA A 101 5.96 -12.77 -0.32
N PHE A 102 7.17 -12.24 -0.13
CA PHE A 102 7.94 -12.38 1.11
C PHE A 102 8.14 -13.85 1.56
N GLY A 103 8.08 -14.80 0.61
CA GLY A 103 8.19 -16.23 0.87
C GLY A 103 7.00 -16.88 1.60
N ARG A 104 5.97 -16.11 1.99
CA ARG A 104 4.86 -16.64 2.81
C ARG A 104 3.46 -16.12 2.46
N VAL A 105 3.33 -14.97 1.79
CA VAL A 105 2.02 -14.31 1.57
C VAL A 105 1.51 -14.66 0.18
N PRO A 106 0.43 -15.45 0.03
CA PRO A 106 -0.15 -15.70 -1.29
C PRO A 106 -0.70 -14.42 -1.90
N VAL A 107 -0.31 -14.12 -3.14
CA VAL A 107 -0.74 -12.93 -3.87
C VAL A 107 -1.31 -13.29 -5.24
N ARG A 108 -2.27 -12.47 -5.70
CA ARG A 108 -2.79 -12.47 -7.07
C ARG A 108 -2.76 -11.04 -7.60
N LEU A 109 -2.02 -10.84 -8.68
CA LEU A 109 -1.85 -9.57 -9.35
C LEU A 109 -2.53 -9.63 -10.71
N PHE A 110 -3.29 -8.60 -11.09
CA PHE A 110 -4.07 -8.57 -12.32
C PHE A 110 -3.63 -7.39 -13.17
N PHE A 111 -3.09 -7.65 -14.35
CA PHE A 111 -2.51 -6.65 -15.23
C PHE A 111 -3.35 -6.46 -16.48
N HIS A 112 -3.59 -5.20 -16.84
CA HIS A 112 -4.20 -4.84 -18.10
C HIS A 112 -3.29 -5.26 -19.27
N PRO A 113 -3.81 -5.97 -20.30
CA PRO A 113 -2.96 -6.64 -21.29
C PRO A 113 -2.22 -5.67 -22.24
N LYS A 114 -2.75 -4.47 -22.48
CA LYS A 114 -2.10 -3.47 -23.36
C LYS A 114 -1.19 -2.50 -22.61
N SER A 115 -1.71 -1.79 -21.62
CA SER A 115 -0.93 -0.82 -20.82
C SER A 115 0.03 -1.43 -19.82
N GLY A 116 -0.15 -2.70 -19.40
CA GLY A 116 0.62 -3.30 -18.32
C GLY A 116 0.26 -2.78 -16.92
N ASN A 117 -0.77 -1.93 -16.78
CA ASN A 117 -1.18 -1.39 -15.50
C ASN A 117 -1.68 -2.49 -14.56
N LEU A 118 -1.26 -2.45 -13.30
CA LEU A 118 -1.77 -3.33 -12.24
C LEU A 118 -3.17 -2.86 -11.83
N LEU A 119 -4.21 -3.58 -12.25
CA LEU A 119 -5.60 -3.24 -12.00
C LEU A 119 -6.11 -3.74 -10.65
N ARG A 120 -5.63 -4.90 -10.19
CA ARG A 120 -6.07 -5.50 -8.92
C ARG A 120 -4.94 -6.26 -8.24
N VAL A 121 -4.92 -6.16 -6.92
CA VAL A 121 -4.12 -7.02 -6.03
C VAL A 121 -5.09 -7.75 -5.11
N VAL A 122 -4.87 -9.04 -4.91
CA VAL A 122 -5.50 -9.80 -3.84
C VAL A 122 -4.44 -10.54 -3.06
N PHE A 123 -4.40 -10.37 -1.74
CA PHE A 123 -3.47 -11.09 -0.88
C PHE A 123 -4.14 -11.61 0.37
N LEU A 124 -3.58 -12.69 0.91
CA LEU A 124 -4.13 -13.45 2.03
C LEU A 124 -3.15 -13.37 3.21
N LEU A 125 -3.57 -12.76 4.30
CA LEU A 125 -2.78 -12.72 5.54
C LEU A 125 -3.37 -13.66 6.60
N PRO A 126 -2.53 -14.24 7.46
CA PRO A 126 -3.01 -15.03 8.59
C PRO A 126 -3.83 -14.14 9.54
N ASN A 127 -4.95 -14.66 10.05
CA ASN A 127 -5.66 -14.07 11.17
C ASN A 127 -6.13 -15.17 12.15
N VAL A 128 -6.44 -14.81 13.40
CA VAL A 128 -6.75 -15.76 14.49
C VAL A 128 -7.99 -16.62 14.20
N ILE A 129 -8.89 -16.18 13.33
CA ILE A 129 -10.20 -16.80 13.04
C ILE A 129 -10.37 -17.19 11.56
N GLY A 130 -9.31 -17.22 10.75
CA GLY A 130 -9.36 -17.45 9.31
C GLY A 130 -8.34 -16.65 8.49
N GLN A 131 -8.59 -16.48 7.19
CA GLN A 131 -7.74 -15.68 6.31
C GLN A 131 -8.27 -14.26 6.19
N ASN A 132 -7.40 -13.27 6.40
CA ASN A 132 -7.70 -11.88 6.07
C ASN A 132 -7.45 -11.67 4.58
N VAL A 133 -8.52 -11.70 3.78
CA VAL A 133 -8.44 -11.43 2.34
C VAL A 133 -8.51 -9.93 2.12
N VAL A 134 -7.42 -9.36 1.63
CA VAL A 134 -7.36 -7.96 1.20
C VAL A 134 -7.42 -7.91 -0.31
N ARG A 135 -8.31 -7.07 -0.85
CA ARG A 135 -8.40 -6.77 -2.27
C ARG A 135 -8.18 -5.28 -2.48
N ILE A 136 -7.30 -4.92 -3.41
CA ILE A 136 -7.06 -3.55 -3.84
C ILE A 136 -7.44 -3.44 -5.31
N ASP A 137 -8.28 -2.47 -5.63
CA ASP A 137 -8.79 -2.19 -6.96
C ASP A 137 -8.29 -0.82 -7.41
N TYR A 138 -7.38 -0.77 -8.38
CA TYR A 138 -6.78 0.47 -8.88
C TYR A 138 -7.55 1.02 -10.09
N SER A 139 -7.67 2.34 -10.15
CA SER A 139 -8.43 3.08 -11.16
C SER A 139 -7.84 4.47 -11.38
N ASP A 140 -8.35 5.19 -12.39
CA ASP A 140 -7.93 6.57 -12.70
C ASP A 140 -6.40 6.68 -12.90
N PHE A 141 -5.86 5.87 -13.82
CA PHE A 141 -4.43 5.92 -14.13
C PHE A 141 -4.11 7.20 -14.89
N ARG A 142 -3.19 7.99 -14.36
CA ARG A 142 -2.71 9.24 -14.98
C ARG A 142 -1.21 9.18 -15.21
N ASN A 143 -0.74 9.94 -16.17
CA ASN A 143 0.69 10.04 -16.47
C ASN A 143 1.38 10.97 -15.46
N VAL A 144 2.34 10.44 -14.70
CA VAL A 144 3.20 11.21 -13.79
C VAL A 144 4.63 11.05 -14.27
N GLN A 145 5.19 12.13 -14.85
CA GLN A 145 6.54 12.14 -15.45
C GLN A 145 6.81 10.96 -16.41
N GLY A 146 5.82 10.60 -17.24
CA GLY A 146 5.96 9.52 -18.23
C GLY A 146 5.58 8.12 -17.71
N THR A 147 5.25 7.99 -16.43
CA THR A 147 4.85 6.71 -15.82
C THR A 147 3.36 6.73 -15.45
N PRO A 148 2.55 5.75 -15.88
CA PRO A 148 1.17 5.59 -15.41
C PRO A 148 1.13 5.32 -13.90
N PHE A 149 0.34 6.10 -13.17
CA PHE A 149 0.14 5.96 -11.73
C PHE A 149 -1.35 6.03 -11.38
N PRO A 150 -1.89 5.17 -10.49
CA PRO A 150 -3.30 5.19 -10.13
C PRO A 150 -3.62 6.39 -9.22
N PHE A 151 -4.63 7.18 -9.56
CA PHE A 151 -5.13 8.29 -8.73
C PHE A 151 -6.34 7.92 -7.87
N SER A 152 -6.83 6.69 -7.97
CA SER A 152 -7.95 6.20 -7.17
C SER A 152 -7.85 4.71 -6.94
N TRP A 153 -8.07 4.25 -5.71
CA TRP A 153 -8.20 2.82 -5.45
C TRP A 153 -9.14 2.50 -4.29
N ILE A 154 -9.68 1.29 -4.29
CA ILE A 154 -10.51 0.76 -3.20
C ILE A 154 -9.78 -0.39 -2.53
N ILE A 155 -9.65 -0.33 -1.22
CA ILE A 155 -9.10 -1.40 -0.37
C ILE A 155 -10.26 -2.08 0.35
N ALA A 156 -10.66 -3.26 -0.10
CA ALA A 156 -11.67 -4.09 0.55
C ALA A 156 -11.03 -5.11 1.49
N ARG A 157 -11.59 -5.20 2.69
CA ARG A 157 -11.19 -6.09 3.79
C ARG A 157 -12.46 -6.72 4.40
N PRO A 158 -12.38 -7.82 5.17
CA PRO A 158 -13.58 -8.47 5.72
C PRO A 158 -14.51 -7.55 6.52
N LEU A 159 -13.95 -6.57 7.24
CA LEU A 159 -14.70 -5.64 8.10
C LEU A 159 -15.07 -4.31 7.43
N GLY A 160 -14.84 -4.15 6.13
CA GLY A 160 -15.21 -2.94 5.41
C GLY A 160 -14.26 -2.59 4.26
N TYR A 161 -14.48 -1.42 3.68
CA TYR A 161 -13.65 -0.91 2.61
C TYR A 161 -13.17 0.52 2.90
N GLN A 162 -12.11 0.90 2.20
CA GLN A 162 -11.57 2.25 2.19
C GLN A 162 -11.35 2.67 0.74
N THR A 163 -11.86 3.84 0.37
CA THR A 163 -11.57 4.47 -0.92
C THR A 163 -10.43 5.46 -0.72
N VAL A 164 -9.42 5.39 -1.57
CA VAL A 164 -8.31 6.33 -1.63
C VAL A 164 -8.43 7.18 -2.89
N LYS A 165 -8.27 8.50 -2.75
CA LYS A 165 -8.23 9.48 -3.82
C LYS A 165 -6.95 10.29 -3.72
N VAL A 166 -6.13 10.24 -4.76
CA VAL A 166 -4.85 10.96 -4.81
C VAL A 166 -5.08 12.37 -5.32
N ASP A 167 -4.62 13.35 -4.56
CA ASP A 167 -4.69 14.76 -4.93
C ASP A 167 -3.48 15.17 -5.75
N SER A 168 -2.29 14.73 -5.33
CA SER A 168 -1.04 15.08 -6.01
C SER A 168 0.07 14.05 -5.79
N VAL A 169 0.90 13.89 -6.82
CA VAL A 169 2.11 13.08 -6.79
C VAL A 169 3.26 13.91 -7.33
N GLN A 170 4.39 13.89 -6.63
CA GLN A 170 5.65 14.43 -7.09
C GLN A 170 6.67 13.29 -7.06
N GLN A 171 7.47 13.17 -8.11
CA GLN A 171 8.54 12.17 -8.24
C GLN A 171 9.89 12.89 -8.29
N ASN A 172 10.96 12.16 -7.93
CA ASN A 172 12.35 12.64 -8.00
C ASN A 172 12.63 13.88 -7.14
N VAL A 173 11.85 14.08 -6.08
CA VAL A 173 12.11 15.13 -5.07
C VAL A 173 13.13 14.60 -4.07
N ALA A 174 14.08 15.45 -3.66
CA ALA A 174 15.06 15.10 -2.64
C ALA A 174 14.35 14.79 -1.30
N VAL A 175 14.69 13.65 -0.70
CA VAL A 175 14.19 13.22 0.61
C VAL A 175 15.37 12.70 1.44
N GLU A 176 15.52 13.28 2.63
CA GLU A 176 16.52 12.86 3.62
C GLU A 176 16.16 11.50 4.22
N ASP A 177 17.15 10.61 4.35
CA ASP A 177 16.93 9.24 4.86
C ASP A 177 16.45 9.23 6.31
N THR A 178 16.80 10.26 7.08
CA THR A 178 16.37 10.45 8.48
C THR A 178 14.85 10.58 8.63
N ARG A 179 14.11 10.91 7.55
CA ARG A 179 12.65 10.99 7.55
C ARG A 179 11.97 9.64 7.81
N PHE A 180 12.64 8.54 7.49
CA PHE A 180 12.09 7.19 7.63
C PHE A 180 12.52 6.50 8.93
N ALA A 181 13.46 7.10 9.66
CA ALA A 181 13.97 6.58 10.92
C ALA A 181 12.85 6.50 11.95
N LYS A 182 12.89 5.43 12.76
CA LYS A 182 11.96 5.27 13.87
C LYS A 182 12.12 6.46 14.84
N PRO A 183 11.05 7.20 15.16
CA PRO A 183 11.14 8.29 16.12
C PRO A 183 11.43 7.73 17.52
N THR A 184 12.24 8.44 18.28
CA THR A 184 12.33 8.22 19.72
C THR A 184 11.00 8.62 20.35
N SER A 185 10.46 7.81 21.26
CA SER A 185 9.30 8.22 22.05
C SER A 185 9.65 9.50 22.79
N ARG A 186 8.79 10.53 22.77
CA ARG A 186 8.94 11.64 23.71
C ARG A 186 8.93 11.04 25.12
N SER A 187 10.02 11.20 25.85
CA SER A 187 9.99 11.10 27.30
C SER A 187 9.08 12.23 27.80
N ASN A 188 8.02 11.87 28.52
CA ASN A 188 7.23 12.84 29.28
C ASN A 188 8.12 13.59 30.28
#